data_AF-A0A5A7MPV2-F1
#
_entry.id   AF-A0A5A7MPV2-F1
#
_cell.length_a   1.000
_cell.length_b   1.000
_cell.length_c   1.000
_cell.angle_alpha   90.00
_cell.angle_beta   90.00
_cell.angle_gamma   90.00
#
_symmetry.space_group_name_H-M   'P 1'
#
loop_
_entity.id
_entity.type
_entity.pdbx_description
1 polymer ?
#
loop_
_entity_poly.entity_id
_entity_poly.type
_entity_poly.pdbx_seq_one_letter_code
_entity_poly.pdbx_strand_id
1 'polypeptide(L)'
;MKAADILDSRGLSTTVADARFAKPLDQAMIRDLAANHEVVITIEEGAIGGFGSHVLEFMSGEGLLDSASFKLRTMKLPDIFQDQDSPEKQYEQAHLTAPYIVETALRALGHNDFEASRGALA
;
A
#
# COMPACT_ATOMS: atom_id res chain seq x y z
N MET A 1 0.48 6.04 -10.51
CA MET A 1 -0.88 6.27 -11.04
C MET A 1 -1.55 5.02 -11.58
N LYS A 2 -0.88 4.17 -12.38
CA LYS A 2 -1.46 2.93 -12.98
C LYS A 2 -2.39 2.09 -12.07
N ALA A 3 -2.03 1.86 -10.80
CA ALA A 3 -2.87 1.08 -9.89
C ALA A 3 -4.21 1.77 -9.57
N ALA A 4 -4.21 3.10 -9.42
CA ALA A 4 -5.41 3.88 -9.20
C ALA A 4 -6.34 3.81 -10.43
N ASP A 5 -5.79 3.88 -11.65
CA ASP A 5 -6.57 3.74 -12.89
C ASP A 5 -7.25 2.37 -12.97
N ILE A 6 -6.56 1.30 -12.56
CA ILE A 6 -7.11 -0.06 -12.53
C ILE A 6 -8.23 -0.18 -11.48
N LEU A 7 -8.04 0.39 -10.29
CA LEU A 7 -9.06 0.39 -9.23
C LEU A 7 -10.29 1.21 -9.65
N ASP A 8 -10.10 2.36 -10.27
CA ASP A 8 -11.18 3.21 -10.80
C ASP A 8 -12.00 2.47 -11.85
N SER A 9 -11.35 1.73 -12.77
CA SER A 9 -12.04 0.87 -13.76
C SER A 9 -12.91 -0.23 -13.13
N ARG A 10 -12.69 -0.55 -11.85
CA ARG A 10 -13.47 -1.50 -11.04
C ARG A 10 -14.50 -0.80 -10.14
N GLY A 11 -14.69 0.51 -10.28
CA GLY A 11 -15.60 1.31 -9.46
C GLY A 11 -15.07 1.65 -8.07
N LEU A 12 -13.76 1.53 -7.85
CA LEU A 12 -13.11 1.82 -6.56
C LEU A 12 -12.38 3.16 -6.63
N SER A 13 -13.02 4.21 -6.13
CA SER A 13 -12.41 5.54 -6.01
C SER A 13 -11.13 5.47 -5.18
N THR A 14 -10.03 6.00 -5.70
CA THR A 14 -8.70 5.88 -5.10
C THR A 14 -8.03 7.25 -4.97
N THR A 15 -7.56 7.58 -3.77
CA THR A 15 -6.69 8.74 -3.53
C THR A 15 -5.24 8.31 -3.64
N VAL A 16 -4.42 9.06 -4.38
CA VAL A 16 -2.96 8.91 -4.38
C VAL A 16 -2.36 10.11 -3.65
N ALA A 17 -1.83 9.86 -2.46
CA ALA A 17 -1.23 10.87 -1.61
C ALA A 17 0.30 10.85 -1.74
N ASP A 18 0.90 12.02 -1.94
CA ASP A 18 2.34 12.17 -2.07
C ASP A 18 2.99 12.38 -0.69
N ALA A 19 3.43 11.28 -0.08
CA ALA A 19 4.09 11.27 1.22
C ALA A 19 5.61 11.53 1.12
N ARG A 20 6.00 12.65 0.49
CA ARG A 20 7.41 12.99 0.18
C ARG A 20 8.37 12.97 1.37
N PHE A 21 7.86 13.14 2.59
CA PHE A 21 8.67 13.16 3.80
C PHE A 21 8.29 11.99 4.71
N ALA A 22 9.20 11.02 4.83
CA ALA A 22 9.11 9.99 5.87
C ALA A 22 9.37 10.58 7.27
N LYS A 23 10.09 11.71 7.34
CA LYS A 23 10.30 12.49 8.57
C LYS A 23 10.58 13.97 8.26
N PRO A 24 9.89 14.92 8.92
CA PRO A 24 8.70 14.69 9.75
C PRO A 24 7.54 14.16 8.88
N LEU A 25 6.66 13.33 9.47
CA LEU A 25 5.45 12.87 8.80
C LEU A 25 4.45 14.01 8.60
N ASP A 26 3.73 14.01 7.48
CA ASP A 26 2.53 14.82 7.33
C ASP A 26 1.36 14.17 8.07
N GLN A 27 1.29 14.45 9.37
CA GLN A 27 0.29 13.88 10.27
C GLN A 27 -1.13 14.30 9.91
N ALA A 28 -1.32 15.51 9.36
CA ALA A 28 -2.63 16.01 8.97
C ALA A 28 -3.17 15.20 7.79
N MET A 29 -2.35 14.98 6.76
CA MET A 29 -2.69 14.12 5.63
C MET A 29 -2.99 12.68 6.09
N ILE A 30 -2.18 12.09 6.97
CA ILE A 30 -2.41 10.72 7.45
C ILE A 30 -3.75 10.61 8.19
N ARG A 31 -4.10 11.60 9.04
CA ARG A 31 -5.40 11.62 9.74
C ARG A 31 -6.57 11.72 8.76
N ASP A 32 -6.47 12.61 7.78
CA ASP A 32 -7.50 12.78 6.77
C ASP A 32 -7.72 11.50 5.95
N LEU A 33 -6.62 10.85 5.52
CA LEU A 33 -6.69 9.57 4.82
C LEU A 33 -7.34 8.49 5.68
N ALA A 34 -6.95 8.37 6.95
CA ALA A 34 -7.51 7.38 7.87
C ALA A 34 -9.01 7.60 8.16
N ALA A 35 -9.46 8.85 8.20
CA ALA A 35 -10.86 9.20 8.45
C ALA A 35 -11.77 8.94 7.25
N ASN A 36 -11.24 9.12 6.03
CA ASN A 36 -12.05 9.15 4.80
C ASN A 36 -11.88 7.89 3.92
N HIS A 37 -11.05 6.93 4.30
CA HIS A 37 -10.80 5.72 3.52
C HIS A 37 -10.98 4.47 4.36
N GLU A 38 -11.56 3.42 3.77
CA GLU A 38 -11.64 2.11 4.41
C GLU A 38 -10.27 1.41 4.43
N VAL A 39 -9.45 1.65 3.39
CA VAL A 39 -8.13 1.04 3.21
C VAL A 39 -7.11 2.13 2.89
N VAL A 40 -5.99 2.12 3.61
CA VAL A 40 -4.79 2.89 3.28
C VAL A 40 -3.64 1.91 3.03
N ILE A 41 -2.86 2.17 1.99
CA ILE A 41 -1.68 1.38 1.64
C ILE A 41 -0.48 2.34 1.61
N THR A 42 0.51 2.13 2.47
CA THR A 42 1.82 2.79 2.31
C THR A 42 2.66 1.98 1.34
N ILE A 43 3.43 2.68 0.50
CA ILE A 43 4.32 2.06 -0.49
C ILE A 43 5.67 2.75 -0.38
N GLU A 44 6.74 1.97 -0.28
CA GLU A 44 8.10 2.50 -0.20
C GLU A 44 9.12 1.57 -0.84
N GLU A 45 10.26 2.14 -1.26
CA GLU A 45 11.44 1.41 -1.73
C GLU A 45 12.47 1.23 -0.59
N GLY A 46 11.98 1.03 0.63
CA GLY A 46 12.75 0.66 1.81
C GLY A 46 12.37 -0.73 2.29
N ALA A 47 13.16 -1.33 3.18
CA ALA A 47 12.82 -2.59 3.84
C ALA A 47 12.00 -2.33 5.12
N ILE A 48 11.80 -3.37 5.94
CA ILE A 48 11.14 -3.24 7.24
C ILE A 48 11.81 -2.15 8.12
N GLY A 49 11.00 -1.35 8.81
CA GLY A 49 11.48 -0.23 9.64
C GLY A 49 11.46 1.14 8.96
N GLY A 50 11.05 1.22 7.69
CA GLY A 50 10.96 2.47 6.93
C GLY A 50 9.68 3.28 7.14
N PHE A 51 9.24 3.99 6.09
CA PHE A 51 8.08 4.88 6.07
C PHE A 51 6.81 4.21 6.61
N GLY A 52 6.50 3.00 6.17
CA GLY A 52 5.31 2.29 6.62
C GLY A 52 5.33 1.99 8.12
N SER A 53 6.51 1.73 8.69
CA SER A 53 6.69 1.54 10.14
C SER A 53 6.47 2.83 10.92
N HIS A 54 6.98 3.96 10.42
CA HIS A 54 6.73 5.27 11.04
C HIS A 54 5.25 5.67 10.99
N VAL A 55 4.55 5.41 9.87
CA VAL A 55 3.10 5.63 9.77
C VAL A 55 2.35 4.75 10.75
N LEU A 56 2.68 3.46 10.85
CA LEU A 56 2.08 2.53 11.81
C LEU A 56 2.25 3.01 13.25
N GLU A 57 3.46 3.43 13.64
CA GLU A 57 3.75 3.94 14.98
C GLU A 57 2.92 5.19 15.31
N PHE A 58 2.89 6.16 14.39
CA PHE A 58 2.07 7.36 14.54
C PHE A 58 0.58 7.03 14.66
N MET A 59 0.05 6.21 13.76
CA MET A 59 -1.38 5.86 13.74
C MET A 59 -1.79 5.05 14.98
N SER A 60 -0.92 4.16 15.46
CA SER A 60 -1.14 3.41 16.69
C SER A 60 -1.15 4.31 17.92
N GLY A 61 -0.23 5.28 18.01
CA GLY A 61 -0.18 6.22 19.14
C GLY A 61 -1.39 7.14 19.22
N GLU A 62 -2.05 7.39 18.09
CA GLU A 62 -3.24 8.24 17.96
C GLU A 62 -4.57 7.47 18.03
N GLY A 63 -4.54 6.14 18.18
CA GLY A 63 -5.74 5.29 18.19
C GLY A 63 -6.46 5.21 16.83
N LEU A 64 -5.81 5.61 15.73
CA LEU A 64 -6.42 5.58 14.39
C LEU A 64 -6.63 4.14 13.87
N LEU A 65 -5.95 3.17 14.47
CA LEU A 65 -6.04 1.74 14.13
C LEU A 65 -7.09 0.99 14.95
N ASP A 66 -7.78 1.65 15.88
CA ASP A 66 -8.73 0.99 16.80
C ASP A 66 -10.08 0.70 16.13
N SER A 67 -10.34 1.27 14.96
CA SER A 67 -11.57 1.04 14.20
C SER A 67 -11.59 -0.33 13.52
N ALA A 68 -12.68 -1.08 13.70
CA ALA A 68 -12.91 -2.34 13.01
C ALA A 68 -13.10 -2.20 11.48
N SER A 69 -13.48 -1.00 11.01
CA SER A 69 -13.73 -0.75 9.58
C SER A 69 -12.49 -0.27 8.82
N PHE A 70 -11.44 0.18 9.50
CA PHE A 70 -10.24 0.72 8.86
C PHE A 70 -9.16 -0.36 8.70
N LYS A 71 -8.46 -0.37 7.55
CA LYS A 71 -7.36 -1.29 7.28
C LYS A 71 -6.15 -0.53 6.76
N LEU A 72 -5.00 -0.74 7.41
CA LEU A 72 -3.70 -0.29 6.93
C LEU A 72 -2.91 -1.48 6.36
N ARG A 73 -2.27 -1.30 5.21
CA ARG A 73 -1.27 -2.22 4.66
C ARG A 73 0.00 -1.46 4.34
N THR A 74 1.14 -2.13 4.48
CA THR A 74 2.44 -1.57 4.11
C THR A 74 3.08 -2.46 3.05
N MET A 75 3.31 -1.91 1.87
CA MET A 75 4.07 -2.54 0.80
C MET A 75 5.47 -1.93 0.79
N LYS A 76 6.49 -2.79 0.79
CA LYS A 76 7.89 -2.41 0.94
C LYS A 76 8.79 -3.47 0.31
N LEU A 77 10.07 -3.16 0.15
CA LEU A 77 11.05 -4.16 -0.29
C LEU A 77 11.18 -5.29 0.74
N PRO A 78 11.48 -6.53 0.30
CA PRO A 78 11.73 -7.64 1.20
C PRO A 78 13.01 -7.40 2.02
N ASP A 79 13.04 -7.94 3.24
CA ASP A 79 14.18 -7.84 4.14
C ASP A 79 15.28 -8.86 3.78
N ILE A 80 15.80 -8.73 2.56
CA ILE A 80 16.86 -9.55 1.98
C ILE A 80 17.79 -8.67 1.13
N PHE A 81 19.00 -9.15 0.87
CA PHE A 81 19.82 -8.57 -0.17
C PHE A 81 19.21 -8.87 -1.55
N GLN A 82 18.98 -7.81 -2.33
CA GLN A 82 18.52 -7.94 -3.71
C GLN A 82 19.72 -8.01 -4.65
N ASP A 83 19.69 -8.97 -5.58
CA ASP A 83 20.66 -9.04 -6.65
C ASP A 83 20.52 -7.85 -7.60
N GLN A 84 21.60 -7.53 -8.30
CA GLN A 84 21.58 -6.49 -9.32
C GLN A 84 20.65 -6.91 -10.47
N ASP A 85 19.66 -6.09 -10.76
CA ASP A 85 18.85 -6.21 -11.97
C ASP A 85 18.30 -4.82 -12.35
N SER A 86 17.52 -4.74 -13.42
CA SER A 86 16.75 -3.53 -13.74
C SER A 86 15.73 -3.21 -12.62
N PRO A 87 15.48 -1.93 -12.29
CA PRO A 87 14.50 -1.55 -11.28
C PRO A 87 13.13 -2.20 -11.48
N GLU A 88 12.65 -2.31 -12.72
CA GLU A 88 11.35 -2.92 -13.03
C GLU A 88 11.24 -4.37 -12.55
N LYS A 89 12.29 -5.16 -12.73
CA LYS A 89 12.33 -6.55 -12.27
C LYS A 89 12.51 -6.65 -10.77
N GLN A 90 13.27 -5.75 -10.15
CA GLN A 90 13.38 -5.69 -8.70
C GLN A 90 12.02 -5.39 -8.06
N TYR A 91 11.26 -4.44 -8.61
CA TYR A 91 9.90 -4.16 -8.15
C TYR A 91 8.95 -5.33 -8.38
N GLU A 92 9.06 -6.01 -9.52
CA GLU A 92 8.24 -7.20 -9.79
C GLU A 92 8.53 -8.31 -8.77
N GLN A 93 9.82 -8.61 -8.51
CA GLN A 93 10.24 -9.58 -7.49
C GLN A 93 9.80 -9.19 -6.07
N ALA A 94 9.81 -7.90 -5.76
CA ALA A 94 9.35 -7.35 -4.49
C ALA A 94 7.83 -7.20 -4.38
N HIS A 95 7.07 -7.52 -5.43
CA HIS A 95 5.63 -7.28 -5.52
C HIS A 95 5.23 -5.81 -5.28
N LEU A 96 6.01 -4.86 -5.80
CA LEU A 96 5.79 -3.41 -5.69
C LEU A 96 5.22 -2.77 -6.97
N THR A 97 4.77 -3.58 -7.94
CA THR A 97 4.17 -3.08 -9.18
C THR A 97 2.66 -2.87 -9.07
N ALA A 98 2.06 -2.18 -10.05
CA ALA A 98 0.65 -1.81 -10.02
C ALA A 98 -0.32 -3.00 -9.81
N PRO A 99 -0.14 -4.18 -10.44
CA PRO A 99 -0.98 -5.35 -10.18
C PRO A 99 -0.99 -5.77 -8.71
N TYR A 100 0.15 -5.76 -8.03
CA TYR A 100 0.27 -6.14 -6.62
C TYR A 100 -0.33 -5.10 -5.66
N ILE A 101 -0.30 -3.81 -6.04
CA ILE A 101 -1.01 -2.76 -5.30
C ILE A 101 -2.53 -3.00 -5.37
N VAL A 102 -3.06 -3.30 -6.56
CA VAL A 102 -4.48 -3.63 -6.77
C VAL A 102 -4.86 -4.88 -5.99
N GLU A 103 -4.05 -5.93 -6.04
CA GLU A 103 -4.19 -7.15 -5.25
C GLU A 103 -4.31 -6.85 -3.75
N THR A 104 -3.40 -6.03 -3.24
CA THR A 104 -3.36 -5.66 -1.83
C THR A 104 -4.61 -4.90 -1.42
N ALA A 105 -5.07 -3.96 -2.25
CA ALA A 105 -6.29 -3.20 -2.03
C ALA A 105 -7.54 -4.10 -2.01
N LEU A 106 -7.74 -4.93 -3.04
CA LEU A 106 -8.90 -5.81 -3.14
C LEU A 106 -8.97 -6.81 -1.99
N ARG A 107 -7.83 -7.38 -1.59
CA ARG A 107 -7.76 -8.28 -0.44
C ARG A 107 -8.11 -7.57 0.87
N ALA A 108 -7.64 -6.33 1.05
CA ALA A 108 -7.93 -5.54 2.24
C ALA A 108 -9.42 -5.15 2.33
N LEU A 109 -10.07 -4.93 1.19
CA LEU A 109 -11.52 -4.68 1.06
C LEU A 109 -12.38 -5.96 1.16
N GLY A 110 -11.77 -7.14 1.18
CA GLY A 110 -12.50 -8.42 1.24
C GLY A 110 -13.18 -8.83 -0.08
N HIS A 111 -12.73 -8.32 -1.23
CA HIS A 111 -13.21 -8.79 -2.53
C HIS A 111 -12.63 -10.18 -2.86
N ASN A 112 -13.52 -11.17 -3.00
CA ASN A 112 -13.15 -12.57 -3.28
C ASN A 112 -12.76 -12.83 -4.75
N ASP A 113 -13.00 -11.87 -5.66
CA ASP A 113 -12.69 -12.02 -7.08
C ASP A 113 -11.18 -11.87 -7.40
N PHE A 114 -10.34 -11.76 -6.37
CA PHE A 114 -8.91 -11.59 -6.51
C PHE A 114 -8.18 -12.85 -7.03
N GLU A 115 -8.61 -14.05 -6.61
CA GLU A 115 -8.03 -15.34 -7.00
C GLU A 115 -8.10 -15.60 -8.52
N ALA A 116 -9.11 -15.09 -9.21
CA ALA A 116 -9.28 -15.24 -10.66
C ALA A 116 -8.13 -14.60 -11.47
N SER A 117 -7.35 -13.70 -10.86
CA SER A 117 -6.26 -12.97 -11.53
C SER A 117 -4.92 -13.73 -11.51
N ARG A 118 -4.71 -14.68 -10.57
CA ARG A 118 -3.47 -15.48 -10.50
C ARG A 118 -3.44 -16.62 -11.53
N GLY A 119 -4.59 -17.13 -11.95
CA GLY A 119 -4.69 -18.21 -12.94
C GLY A 119 -4.46 -17.79 -14.39
N ALA A 120 -4.44 -16.50 -14.70
CA ALA A 120 -4.24 -15.97 -16.04
C ALA A 120 -2.78 -15.59 -16.37
N LEU A 121 -1.87 -15.74 -15.39
CA LEU A 121 -0.45 -15.39 -15.50
C LEU A 121 0.49 -16.60 -15.27
N ALA A 122 -0.05 -17.82 -15.31
CA ALA A 122 0.71 -19.08 -15.26
C ALA A 122 0.85 -19.70 -16.66
#